data_AF-A0A2D5H600-F1
#
_entry.id   AF-A0A2D5H600-F1
#
_cell.length_a   1.000
_cell.length_b   1.000
_cell.length_c   1.000
_cell.angle_alpha   90.00
_cell.angle_beta   90.00
_cell.angle_gamma   90.00
#
_symmetry.space_group_name_H-M   'P 1'
#
loop_
_entity.id
_entity.type
_entity.pdbx_description
1 polymer ?
#
loop_
_entity_poly.entity_id
_entity_poly.type
_entity_poly.pdbx_seq_one_letter_code
_entity_poly.pdbx_strand_id
1 'polypeptide(L)'
;MQAKLLDRRLGKPNRCVVEGNRAYLPMVEGDGIAVVDLSNPAQPAFLTAYHDSELLHKTYGVAVRGPLLYVASREGNSLIILNREALERK
;
A
#
# COMPACT_ATOMS: atom_id res chain seq x y z
N MET A 1 13.19 19.48 3.04
CA MET A 1 13.72 18.11 3.11
C MET A 1 13.22 17.35 1.88
N GLN A 2 14.07 16.59 1.20
CA GLN A 2 13.69 15.74 0.07
C GLN A 2 14.18 14.33 0.36
N ALA A 3 13.27 13.36 0.37
CA ALA A 3 13.58 11.94 0.51
C ALA A 3 13.11 11.20 -0.74
N LYS A 4 13.74 10.07 -1.05
CA LYS A 4 13.42 9.25 -2.22
C LYS A 4 13.42 7.79 -1.81
N LEU A 5 12.39 7.06 -2.25
CA LEU A 5 12.34 5.61 -2.23
C LEU A 5 12.18 5.13 -3.67
N LEU A 6 13.20 4.44 -4.19
CA LEU A 6 13.15 3.77 -5.48
C LEU A 6 13.18 2.27 -5.21
N ASP A 7 12.04 1.60 -5.36
CA ASP A 7 11.94 0.16 -5.13
C ASP A 7 10.96 -0.46 -6.14
N ARG A 8 11.45 -1.46 -6.89
CA ARG A 8 10.66 -2.18 -7.90
C ARG A 8 9.44 -2.89 -7.30
N ARG A 9 9.48 -3.23 -6.01
CA ARG A 9 8.38 -3.89 -5.31
C ARG A 9 7.17 -2.96 -5.10
N LEU A 10 7.31 -1.65 -5.31
CA LEU A 10 6.19 -0.71 -5.23
C LEU A 10 5.21 -0.81 -6.40
N GLY A 11 5.55 -1.57 -7.45
CA GLY A 11 4.59 -1.96 -8.48
C GLY A 11 3.86 -0.81 -9.16
N LYS A 12 4.60 0.23 -9.58
CA LYS A 12 4.07 1.47 -10.17
C LYS A 12 2.95 2.09 -9.32
N PRO A 13 3.29 2.64 -8.14
CA PRO A 13 2.29 3.18 -7.23
C PRO A 13 1.63 4.43 -7.84
N ASN A 14 0.30 4.56 -7.69
CA ASN A 14 -0.49 5.66 -8.32
C ASN A 14 -1.15 6.60 -7.29
N ARG A 15 -1.55 6.04 -6.15
CA ARG A 15 -2.13 6.77 -5.01
C ARG A 15 -1.38 6.36 -3.75
N CYS A 16 -1.61 7.11 -2.69
CA CYS A 16 -1.21 6.68 -1.36
C CYS A 16 -2.19 7.22 -0.32
N VAL A 17 -2.23 6.55 0.81
CA VAL A 17 -2.73 7.11 2.07
C VAL A 17 -1.65 6.95 3.12
N VAL A 18 -1.51 7.94 3.99
CA VAL A 18 -0.53 7.95 5.07
C VAL A 18 -1.29 7.98 6.39
N GLU A 19 -0.94 7.07 7.30
CA GLU A 19 -1.49 7.00 8.64
C GLU A 19 -0.34 6.74 9.63
N GLY A 20 -0.04 7.72 10.49
CA GLY A 20 1.14 7.68 11.35
C GLY A 20 2.45 7.55 10.56
N ASN A 21 3.28 6.57 10.93
CA ASN A 21 4.57 6.32 10.28
C ASN A 21 4.49 5.31 9.13
N ARG A 22 3.33 5.18 8.49
CA ARG A 22 3.11 4.21 7.41
C ARG A 22 2.45 4.89 6.22
N ALA A 23 2.93 4.56 5.02
CA ALA A 23 2.22 4.82 3.78
C ALA A 23 1.75 3.52 3.15
N TYR A 24 0.54 3.51 2.62
CA TYR A 24 -0.04 2.39 1.89
C TYR A 24 -0.23 2.79 0.44
N LEU A 25 0.36 2.03 -0.48
CA LEU A 25 0.44 2.37 -1.89
C LEU A 25 -0.20 1.25 -2.73
N PRO A 26 -1.38 1.48 -3.32
CA PRO A 26 -1.92 0.63 -4.38
C PRO A 26 -0.90 0.42 -5.50
N MET A 27 -0.65 -0.83 -5.85
CA MET A 27 0.25 -1.25 -6.91
C MET A 27 -0.52 -1.50 -8.20
N VAL A 28 -0.34 -0.61 -9.19
CA VAL A 28 -0.93 -0.78 -10.52
C VAL A 28 -0.35 -2.03 -11.20
N GLU A 29 0.93 -2.31 -10.97
CA GLU A 29 1.66 -3.49 -11.45
C GLU A 29 2.21 -4.27 -10.28
N GLY A 30 1.37 -5.06 -9.63
CA GLY A 30 1.78 -5.91 -8.51
C GLY A 30 0.65 -6.63 -7.81
N ASP A 31 -0.58 -6.56 -8.32
CA ASP A 31 -1.77 -7.23 -7.79
C ASP A 31 -1.92 -7.09 -6.27
N GLY A 32 -1.82 -5.86 -5.75
CA GLY A 32 -1.71 -5.69 -4.31
C GLY A 32 -1.60 -4.26 -3.79
N ILE A 33 -1.22 -4.15 -2.52
CA ILE A 33 -0.89 -2.91 -1.82
C ILE A 33 0.45 -3.03 -1.11
N ALA A 34 1.35 -2.07 -1.34
CA ALA A 34 2.62 -1.97 -0.64
C ALA A 34 2.46 -1.14 0.64
N VAL A 35 3.25 -1.47 1.67
CA VAL A 35 3.39 -0.71 2.90
C VAL A 35 4.81 -0.17 2.96
N VAL A 36 4.94 1.13 3.20
CA VAL A 36 6.21 1.83 3.34
C VAL A 36 6.34 2.35 4.77
N ASP A 37 7.48 2.10 5.39
CA ASP A 37 7.86 2.69 6.66
C ASP A 37 8.33 4.13 6.45
N LEU A 38 7.72 5.05 7.19
CA LEU A 38 8.01 6.47 7.23
C LEU A 38 8.50 6.94 8.61
N SER A 39 8.92 6.02 9.50
CA SER A 39 9.41 6.36 10.85
C SER A 39 10.60 7.32 10.83
N ASN A 40 11.43 7.24 9.78
CA ASN A 40 12.38 8.28 9.42
C ASN A 40 11.93 8.94 8.10
N PRO A 41 11.33 10.14 8.12
CA PRO A 41 10.82 10.79 6.90
C PRO A 41 11.94 11.20 5.93
N ALA A 42 13.19 11.27 6.38
CA ALA A 42 14.35 11.50 5.51
C ALA A 42 14.80 10.23 4.78
N GLN A 43 14.41 9.04 5.26
CA GLN A 43 14.82 7.74 4.75
C GLN A 43 13.63 6.75 4.76
N PRO A 44 12.62 6.95 3.90
CA PRO A 44 11.52 6.02 3.75
C PRO A 44 12.01 4.66 3.24
N ALA A 45 11.39 3.57 3.69
CA ALA A 45 11.77 2.21 3.33
C ALA A 45 10.55 1.35 2.98
N PHE A 46 10.68 0.49 1.96
CA PHE A 46 9.68 -0.56 1.74
C PHE A 46 9.64 -1.46 2.98
N LEU A 47 8.45 -1.63 3.56
CA LEU A 47 8.23 -2.49 4.71
C LEU A 47 7.74 -3.86 4.27
N THR A 48 6.58 -3.90 3.62
CA THR A 48 5.95 -5.16 3.19
C THR A 48 5.00 -4.92 2.02
N ALA A 49 4.39 -5.99 1.51
CA ALA A 49 3.28 -5.92 0.58
C ALA A 49 2.25 -7.02 0.87
N TYR A 50 1.00 -6.71 0.57
CA TYR A 50 -0.08 -7.70 0.49
C TYR A 50 -0.46 -7.88 -0.97
N HIS A 51 -0.50 -9.13 -1.41
CA HIS A 51 -0.83 -9.52 -2.77
C HIS A 51 -2.06 -10.41 -2.78
N ASP A 52 -2.91 -10.22 -3.77
CA ASP A 52 -4.04 -11.08 -4.07
C ASP A 52 -4.28 -11.04 -5.59
N SER A 53 -3.87 -12.12 -6.26
CA SER A 53 -3.91 -12.24 -7.71
C SER A 53 -5.29 -12.61 -8.25
N GLU A 54 -6.34 -12.61 -7.43
CA GLU A 54 -7.72 -12.79 -7.88
C GLU A 54 -8.49 -11.48 -7.73
N LEU A 55 -8.30 -10.78 -6.61
CA LEU A 55 -9.09 -9.60 -6.25
C LEU A 55 -8.36 -8.28 -6.53
N LEU A 56 -7.04 -8.22 -6.46
CA LEU A 56 -6.30 -6.94 -6.42
C LEU A 56 -5.64 -6.53 -7.74
N HIS A 57 -6.20 -6.91 -8.89
CA HIS A 57 -5.69 -6.47 -10.20
C HIS A 57 -5.82 -4.97 -10.47
N LYS A 58 -4.67 -4.31 -10.66
CA LYS A 58 -4.54 -2.86 -10.86
C LYS A 58 -5.25 -2.07 -9.75
N THR A 59 -4.81 -2.26 -8.51
CA THR A 59 -5.33 -1.49 -7.37
C THR A 59 -5.15 0.01 -7.59
N TYR A 60 -6.13 0.78 -7.13
CA TYR A 60 -6.17 2.22 -7.40
C TYR A 60 -6.63 3.03 -6.20
N GLY A 61 -7.77 2.65 -5.62
CA GLY A 61 -8.33 3.34 -4.46
C GLY A 61 -7.77 2.78 -3.16
N VAL A 62 -7.40 3.65 -2.24
CA VAL A 62 -7.08 3.27 -0.86
C VAL A 62 -7.65 4.29 0.13
N ALA A 63 -8.20 3.80 1.24
CA ALA A 63 -8.64 4.63 2.37
C ALA A 63 -8.37 3.92 3.70
N VAL A 64 -8.26 4.68 4.79
CA VAL A 64 -8.05 4.17 6.15
C VAL A 64 -9.18 4.62 7.06
N ARG A 65 -9.63 3.73 7.95
CA ARG A 65 -10.50 4.06 9.09
C ARG A 65 -10.09 3.22 10.30
N GLY A 66 -9.35 3.83 11.23
CA GLY A 66 -8.80 3.13 12.39
C GLY A 66 -7.85 2.00 11.95
N PRO A 67 -8.09 0.73 12.35
CA PRO A 67 -7.24 -0.39 11.93
C PRO A 67 -7.57 -0.91 10.52
N LEU A 68 -8.62 -0.39 9.87
CA LEU A 68 -9.11 -0.90 8.59
C LEU A 68 -8.49 -0.14 7.42
N LEU A 69 -7.99 -0.89 6.45
CA LEU A 69 -7.50 -0.43 5.16
C LEU A 69 -8.45 -0.93 4.06
N TYR A 70 -9.06 -0.01 3.34
CA TYR A 70 -9.98 -0.28 2.25
C TYR A 70 -9.21 -0.17 0.94
N VAL A 71 -9.22 -1.22 0.11
CA VAL A 71 -8.47 -1.24 -1.14
C VAL A 71 -9.41 -1.58 -2.29
N ALA A 72 -9.51 -0.68 -3.26
CA ALA A 72 -10.35 -0.85 -4.44
C ALA A 72 -9.49 -1.16 -5.67
N SER A 73 -9.95 -2.13 -6.45
CA SER A 73 -9.27 -2.71 -7.59
C SER A 73 -10.04 -2.46 -8.89
N ARG A 74 -9.37 -1.92 -9.92
CA ARG A 74 -10.04 -1.55 -11.18
C ARG A 74 -10.35 -2.77 -12.05
N GLU A 75 -9.42 -3.70 -12.16
CA GLU A 75 -9.60 -4.88 -13.01
C GLU A 75 -10.04 -6.11 -12.21
N GLY A 76 -9.78 -6.13 -10.90
CA GLY A 76 -10.35 -7.14 -10.02
C GLY A 76 -11.82 -6.90 -9.66
N ASN A 77 -12.39 -5.75 -10.07
CA ASN A 77 -13.77 -5.35 -9.76
C ASN A 77 -14.13 -5.53 -8.28
N SER A 78 -13.17 -5.22 -7.39
CA SER A 78 -13.27 -5.59 -5.97
C SER A 78 -13.01 -4.40 -5.04
N LEU A 79 -13.58 -4.52 -3.85
CA LEU A 79 -13.18 -3.78 -2.66
C LEU A 79 -12.86 -4.83 -1.58
N ILE A 80 -11.64 -4.80 -1.06
CA ILE A 80 -11.27 -5.61 0.10
C ILE A 80 -11.01 -4.73 1.31
N ILE A 81 -11.17 -5.32 2.49
CA ILE A 81 -10.90 -4.66 3.77
C ILE A 81 -9.83 -5.47 4.49
N LEU A 82 -8.68 -4.86 4.74
CA LEU A 82 -7.54 -5.44 5.43
C LEU A 82 -7.39 -4.82 6.82
N ASN A 83 -6.85 -5.57 7.77
CA ASN A 83 -6.33 -5.00 9.00
C ASN A 83 -4.92 -4.46 8.76
N ARG A 84 -4.73 -3.14 8.81
CA ARG A 84 -3.44 -2.50 8.51
C ARG A 84 -2.35 -2.86 9.52
N GLU A 85 -2.71 -3.02 10.79
CA GLU A 85 -1.76 -3.36 11.85
C GLU A 85 -1.19 -4.78 11.66
N ALA A 86 -1.98 -5.69 11.09
CA ALA A 86 -1.51 -7.03 10.76
C ALA A 86 -0.52 -7.03 9.57
N LEU A 87 -0.68 -6.10 8.64
CA LEU A 87 0.28 -5.92 7.53
C LEU A 87 1.62 -5.39 8.05
N GLU A 88 1.59 -4.45 8.99
CA GLU A 88 2.78 -3.76 9.51
C GLU A 88 3.72 -4.63 10.37
N ARG A 89 3.25 -5.81 10.82
CA ARG A 89 4.00 -6.73 11.69
C ARG A 89 4.72 -7.85 10.94
N LYS A 90 4.57 -7.92 9.62
CA LYS A 90 5.24 -8.91 8.75
C LYS A 90 6.65 -8.47 8.41
#